data_AF-C8CE64-F1
#
_entry.id   AF-C8CE64-F1
#
_cell.length_a   1.000
_cell.length_b   1.000
_cell.length_c   1.000
_cell.angle_alpha   90.00
_cell.angle_beta   90.00
_cell.angle_gamma   90.00
#
_symmetry.space_group_name_H-M   'P 1'
#
loop_
_entity.id
_entity.type
_entity.pdbx_description
1 polymer ?
#
loop_
_entity_poly.entity_id
_entity_poly.type
_entity_poly.pdbx_seq_one_letter_code
_entity_poly.pdbx_strand_id
1 'polypeptide(L)'
;MSKHKRPVRLEMIQVRVTKDEKDQIFANANGNASRWLRDLGLNPNSLVNKPRYKELKQDPKLVKEVASIGNNINQIARQINTVKKTTGGALNLIAVQARLAETNELLSKLIKQEPDDS
;
A
#
# COMPACT_ATOMS: atom_id res chain seq x y z
N MET A 1 -14.25 0.04 25.50
CA MET A 1 -13.01 0.11 24.69
C MET A 1 -12.26 1.39 25.02
N SER A 2 -11.14 1.31 25.73
CA SER A 2 -10.37 2.48 26.17
C SER A 2 -9.46 2.99 25.05
N LYS A 3 -9.68 4.23 24.60
CA LYS A 3 -8.82 4.90 23.61
C LYS A 3 -7.46 5.17 24.28
N HIS A 4 -6.42 4.45 23.87
CA HIS A 4 -5.06 4.75 24.32
C HIS A 4 -4.65 6.14 23.81
N LYS A 5 -4.48 7.09 24.74
CA LYS A 5 -4.04 8.46 24.45
C LYS A 5 -2.58 8.40 24.01
N ARG A 6 -2.27 8.92 22.82
CA ARG A 6 -0.88 8.98 22.33
C ARG A 6 -0.05 9.85 23.29
N PRO A 7 1.19 9.43 23.65
CA PRO A 7 2.05 10.23 24.51
C PRO A 7 2.36 11.57 23.84
N VAL A 8 2.17 12.65 24.60
CA VAL A 8 2.47 14.02 24.17
C VAL A 8 3.97 14.22 24.22
N ARG A 9 4.55 14.81 23.17
CA ARG A 9 5.99 15.10 23.08
C ARG A 9 6.23 16.53 23.56
N LEU A 10 6.95 16.67 24.66
CA LEU A 10 7.25 17.96 25.30
C LEU A 10 8.70 18.39 25.10
N GLU A 11 9.61 17.42 24.94
CA GLU A 11 11.04 17.66 24.73
C GLU A 11 11.35 18.11 23.29
N MET A 12 12.23 19.10 23.14
CA MET A 12 12.65 19.67 21.87
C MET A 12 14.18 19.60 21.71
N ILE A 13 14.63 19.25 20.51
CA ILE A 13 16.05 19.30 20.12
C ILE A 13 16.24 20.51 19.20
N GLN A 14 17.14 21.42 19.55
CA GLN A 14 17.50 22.58 18.74
C GLN A 14 18.77 22.28 17.94
N VAL A 15 18.74 22.53 16.63
CA VAL A 15 19.88 22.36 15.71
C VAL A 15 20.10 23.67 14.97
N ARG A 16 21.33 24.19 15.00
CA ARG A 16 21.72 25.36 14.21
C ARG A 16 22.18 24.89 12.83
N VAL A 17 21.67 25.53 11.79
CA VAL A 17 21.98 25.23 10.39
C VAL A 17 22.18 26.52 9.61
N THR A 18 22.96 26.45 8.56
CA THR A 18 23.07 27.48 7.53
C THR A 18 21.83 27.47 6.62
N LYS A 19 21.71 28.49 5.76
CA LYS A 19 20.57 28.59 4.83
C LYS A 19 20.54 27.44 3.82
N ASP A 20 21.71 27.08 3.28
CA ASP A 20 21.83 26.01 2.29
C ASP A 20 21.53 24.64 2.91
N GLU A 21 22.02 24.38 4.12
CA GLU A 21 21.70 23.16 4.87
C GLU A 21 20.22 23.05 5.17
N LYS A 22 19.56 24.16 5.50
CA LYS A 22 18.11 24.20 5.71
C LYS A 22 17.39 23.76 4.43
N ASP A 23 17.71 24.34 3.28
CA ASP A 23 17.04 24.02 2.02
C ASP A 23 17.27 22.56 1.61
N GLN A 24 18.48 22.04 1.81
CA GLN A 24 18.79 20.62 1.59
C GLN A 24 17.99 19.69 2.52
N ILE A 25 17.86 20.04 3.81
CA ILE A 25 17.04 19.26 4.76
C ILE A 25 15.58 19.25 4.32
N PHE A 26 15.03 20.39 3.88
CA PHE A 26 13.65 20.46 3.39
C PHE A 26 13.43 19.64 2.12
N ALA A 27 14.40 19.68 1.19
CA ALA A 27 14.37 18.87 -0.03
C ALA A 27 14.41 17.37 0.29
N ASN A 28 15.31 16.94 1.18
CA ASN A 28 15.44 15.53 1.59
C ASN A 28 14.25 15.03 2.41
N ALA A 29 13.61 15.90 3.19
CA ALA A 29 12.49 15.57 4.03
C ALA A 29 11.11 15.66 3.32
N ASN A 30 11.09 16.02 2.03
CA ASN A 30 9.88 16.22 1.23
C ASN A 30 8.81 17.07 1.96
N GLY A 31 9.26 18.16 2.60
CA GLY A 31 8.41 19.11 3.33
C GLY A 31 8.16 18.82 4.82
N ASN A 32 8.47 17.63 5.36
CA ASN A 32 8.30 17.34 6.80
C ASN A 32 9.63 17.02 7.51
N ALA A 33 10.46 18.05 7.68
CA ALA A 33 11.78 17.96 8.31
C ALA A 33 11.75 17.36 9.72
N SER A 34 10.78 17.74 10.56
CA SER A 34 10.71 17.29 11.96
C SER A 34 10.44 15.79 12.09
N ARG A 35 9.54 15.24 11.24
CA ARG A 35 9.28 13.80 11.21
C ARG A 35 10.48 13.05 10.63
N TRP A 36 11.06 13.57 9.56
CA TRP A 36 12.21 12.97 8.90
C TRP A 36 13.43 12.91 9.83
N LEU A 37 13.81 14.01 10.48
CA LEU A 37 14.92 14.06 11.44
C LEU A 37 14.70 13.11 12.62
N ARG A 38 13.45 12.98 13.10
CA ARG A 38 13.11 12.05 14.18
C ARG A 38 13.26 10.60 13.72
N ASP A 39 12.77 10.26 12.54
CA ASP A 39 12.89 8.91 12.00
C ASP A 39 14.35 8.53 11.76
N LEU A 40 15.17 9.50 11.30
CA LEU A 40 16.62 9.35 11.16
C LEU A 40 17.33 9.14 12.50
N GLY A 41 17.06 9.99 13.49
CA GLY A 41 17.70 9.93 14.81
C GLY A 41 17.30 8.71 15.64
N LEU A 42 16.05 8.24 15.49
CA LEU A 42 15.56 7.05 16.19
C LEU A 42 15.95 5.74 15.51
N ASN A 43 16.19 5.76 14.20
CA ASN A 43 16.52 4.57 13.43
C ASN A 43 17.77 4.83 12.55
N PRO A 44 18.97 4.89 13.14
CA PRO A 44 20.21 5.09 12.38
C PRO A 44 20.43 4.01 11.31
N ASN A 45 19.90 2.80 11.52
CA ASN A 45 19.92 1.70 10.55
C ASN A 45 18.79 1.77 9.50
N SER A 46 17.81 2.67 9.62
CA SER A 46 16.72 2.83 8.65
C SER A 46 17.16 3.54 7.37
N LEU A 47 18.32 4.21 7.38
CA LEU A 47 18.97 4.70 6.15
C LEU A 47 19.51 3.56 5.29
N VAL A 48 19.91 2.44 5.91
CA VAL A 48 20.46 1.27 5.24
C VAL A 48 19.36 0.38 4.64
N ASN A 49 18.15 0.41 5.22
CA ASN A 49 17.08 -0.54 4.89
C ASN A 49 15.71 0.12 4.68
N LYS A 50 15.65 1.23 3.95
CA LYS A 50 14.55 1.33 2.99
C LYS A 50 15.16 0.96 1.65
N PRO A 51 14.91 -0.26 1.13
CA PRO A 51 14.73 -0.31 -0.31
C PRO A 51 13.73 0.82 -0.60
N ARG A 52 14.20 1.94 -1.18
CA ARG A 52 13.35 2.62 -2.18
C ARG A 52 12.90 1.43 -2.99
N TYR A 53 11.63 1.06 -2.87
CA TYR A 53 11.07 -0.04 -3.63
C TYR A 53 11.57 0.26 -5.03
N LYS A 54 12.62 -0.48 -5.44
CA LYS A 54 13.35 -0.17 -6.66
C LYS A 54 12.22 -0.25 -7.63
N GLU A 55 11.80 0.88 -8.20
CA GLU A 55 10.58 0.94 -8.99
C GLU A 55 10.77 -0.19 -9.98
N LEU A 56 10.11 -1.30 -9.70
CA LEU A 56 10.14 -2.42 -10.59
C LEU A 56 9.48 -1.73 -11.76
N LYS A 57 10.22 -1.53 -12.85
CA LYS A 57 9.65 -1.24 -14.17
C LYS A 57 8.84 -2.49 -14.57
N GLN A 58 7.92 -2.89 -13.71
CA GLN A 58 6.83 -3.78 -14.01
C GLN A 58 5.94 -2.98 -14.93
N ASP A 59 5.51 -3.62 -16.00
CA ASP A 59 4.58 -3.03 -16.93
C ASP A 59 3.39 -2.45 -16.12
N PRO A 60 3.12 -1.14 -16.21
CA PRO A 60 1.99 -0.53 -15.52
C PRO A 60 0.65 -1.23 -15.85
N LYS A 61 0.55 -1.92 -16.99
CA LYS A 61 -0.59 -2.79 -17.31
C LYS A 61 -0.69 -3.96 -16.35
N LEU A 62 0.41 -4.66 -16.09
CA LEU A 62 0.45 -5.80 -15.16
C LEU A 62 0.05 -5.38 -13.74
N VAL A 63 0.57 -4.25 -13.25
CA VAL A 63 0.23 -3.73 -11.93
C VAL A 63 -1.26 -3.37 -11.85
N LYS A 64 -1.82 -2.76 -12.90
CA LYS A 64 -3.24 -2.42 -12.97
C LYS A 64 -4.13 -3.65 -12.98
N GLU A 65 -3.74 -4.70 -13.70
CA GLU A 65 -4.49 -5.95 -13.78
C GLU A 65 -4.45 -6.71 -12.45
N VAL A 66 -3.28 -6.83 -11.82
CA VAL A 66 -3.15 -7.43 -10.48
C VAL A 66 -3.97 -6.66 -9.45
N ALA A 67 -3.95 -5.32 -9.49
CA ALA A 67 -4.80 -4.49 -8.62
C ALA A 67 -6.30 -4.73 -8.89
N SER A 68 -6.70 -4.94 -10.15
CA SER A 68 -8.08 -5.24 -10.52
C SER A 68 -8.53 -6.61 -9.99
N ILE A 69 -7.66 -7.62 -10.06
CA ILE A 69 -7.89 -8.94 -9.46
C ILE A 69 -8.05 -8.82 -7.93
N GLY A 70 -7.14 -8.11 -7.26
CA GLY A 70 -7.21 -7.88 -5.82
C GLY A 70 -8.51 -7.17 -5.40
N ASN A 71 -8.97 -6.20 -6.19
CA ASN A 71 -10.25 -5.53 -5.97
C ASN A 71 -11.43 -6.50 -6.09
N ASN A 72 -11.45 -7.37 -7.10
CA ASN A 72 -12.51 -8.36 -7.28
C ASN A 72 -12.59 -9.34 -6.10
N ILE A 73 -11.44 -9.87 -5.65
CA ILE A 73 -11.35 -10.75 -4.47
C ILE A 73 -11.88 -10.02 -3.22
N ASN A 74 -11.49 -8.77 -3.02
CA ASN A 74 -11.96 -7.97 -1.88
C ASN A 74 -13.47 -7.76 -1.92
N GLN A 75 -14.07 -7.58 -3.10
CA GLN A 75 -15.51 -7.44 -3.22
C GLN A 75 -16.24 -8.76 -2.97
N ILE A 76 -15.70 -9.91 -3.40
CA ILE A 76 -16.22 -11.25 -3.05
C ILE A 76 -16.15 -11.47 -1.54
N ALA A 77 -15.02 -11.17 -0.92
CA ALA A 77 -14.84 -11.28 0.53
C ALA A 77 -15.83 -10.39 1.30
N ARG A 78 -16.08 -9.16 0.82
CA ARG A 78 -17.11 -8.27 1.38
C ARG A 78 -18.50 -8.86 1.24
N GLN A 79 -18.87 -9.39 0.08
CA GLN A 79 -20.18 -10.02 -0.13
C GLN A 79 -20.39 -11.22 0.80
N ILE A 80 -19.39 -12.11 0.92
CA ILE A 80 -19.44 -13.25 1.83
C ILE A 80 -19.56 -12.78 3.28
N ASN A 81 -18.77 -11.78 3.69
CA ASN A 81 -18.82 -11.24 5.05
C ASN A 81 -20.12 -10.51 5.36
N THR A 82 -20.72 -9.83 4.38
CA THR A 82 -22.03 -9.19 4.52
C THR A 82 -23.12 -10.25 4.66
N VAL A 83 -23.11 -11.30 3.83
CA VAL A 83 -24.09 -12.39 3.94
C VAL A 83 -23.93 -13.17 5.25
N LYS A 84 -22.70 -13.42 5.71
CA LYS A 84 -22.45 -14.08 7.00
C LYS A 84 -22.95 -13.26 8.20
N LYS A 85 -23.00 -11.93 8.10
CA LYS A 85 -23.51 -11.03 9.15
C LYS A 85 -25.03 -10.89 9.12
N THR A 86 -25.68 -11.19 8.00
CA THR A 86 -27.13 -11.11 7.85
C THR A 86 -27.74 -12.49 8.07
N THR A 87 -28.28 -12.74 9.27
CA THR A 87 -29.05 -13.97 9.55
C THR A 87 -30.18 -14.12 8.51
N GLY A 88 -30.05 -15.08 7.59
CA GLY A 88 -31.01 -15.34 6.51
C GLY A 88 -30.69 -14.69 5.15
N GLY A 89 -29.53 -14.06 4.97
CA GLY A 89 -29.12 -13.52 3.67
C GLY A 89 -28.82 -14.63 2.65
N ALA A 90 -29.56 -14.69 1.54
CA ALA A 90 -29.18 -15.53 0.42
C ALA A 90 -27.94 -14.92 -0.28
N LEU A 91 -26.87 -15.71 -0.41
CA LEU A 91 -25.74 -15.38 -1.27
C LEU A 91 -26.27 -15.25 -2.70
N ASN A 92 -26.06 -14.09 -3.34
CA ASN A 92 -26.34 -13.94 -4.76
C ASN A 92 -25.26 -14.70 -5.55
N LEU A 93 -25.47 -16.01 -5.69
CA LEU A 93 -24.59 -16.97 -6.37
C LEU A 93 -24.28 -16.54 -7.81
N ILE A 94 -25.24 -15.92 -8.50
CA ILE A 94 -25.08 -15.40 -9.86
C ILE A 94 -24.02 -14.28 -9.86
N ALA A 95 -24.08 -13.35 -8.90
CA ALA A 95 -23.10 -12.27 -8.79
C ALA A 95 -21.69 -12.77 -8.42
N VAL A 96 -21.60 -13.83 -7.60
CA VAL A 96 -20.31 -14.46 -7.25
C VAL A 96 -19.73 -15.22 -8.45
N GLN A 97 -20.57 -15.97 -9.18
CA GLN A 97 -20.17 -16.70 -10.37
C GLN A 97 -19.72 -15.76 -11.49
N ALA A 98 -20.42 -14.65 -11.73
CA ALA A 98 -20.02 -13.66 -12.72
C ALA A 98 -18.62 -13.09 -12.43
N ARG A 99 -18.33 -12.75 -11.15
CA ARG A 99 -17.02 -12.25 -10.75
C ARG A 99 -15.90 -13.28 -10.83
N LEU A 100 -16.20 -14.53 -10.53
CA LEU A 100 -15.24 -15.63 -10.71
C LEU A 100 -14.92 -15.83 -12.20
N ALA A 101 -15.92 -15.78 -13.08
CA ALA A 101 -15.73 -15.88 -14.51
C ALA A 101 -14.87 -14.72 -15.06
N GLU A 102 -15.15 -13.48 -14.65
CA GLU A 102 -14.35 -12.30 -15.01
C GLU A 102 -12.89 -12.43 -14.54
N THR A 103 -12.68 -12.93 -13.31
CA THR A 103 -11.33 -13.13 -12.76
C THR A 103 -10.57 -14.18 -13.55
N ASN A 104 -11.21 -15.29 -13.92
CA ASN A 104 -10.60 -16.32 -14.77
C ASN A 104 -10.25 -15.81 -16.17
N GLU A 105 -11.08 -14.95 -16.75
CA GLU A 105 -10.81 -14.36 -18.07
C GLU A 105 -9.58 -13.43 -18.01
N LEU A 106 -9.48 -12.60 -16.97
CA LEU A 106 -8.33 -11.71 -16.77
C LEU A 106 -7.03 -12.50 -16.51
N LEU A 107 -7.08 -13.54 -15.68
CA LEU A 107 -5.94 -14.45 -15.48
C LEU A 107 -5.52 -15.15 -16.77
N SER A 108 -6.49 -15.57 -17.59
CA SER A 108 -6.20 -16.21 -18.88
C SER A 108 -5.55 -15.25 -19.88
N LYS A 109 -5.90 -13.96 -19.84
CA LYS A 109 -5.24 -12.93 -20.67
C LYS A 109 -3.81 -12.68 -20.23
N LEU A 110 -3.54 -12.68 -18.93
CA LEU A 110 -2.20 -12.53 -18.37
C LEU A 110 -1.28 -13.70 -18.75
N ILE A 111 -1.77 -14.94 -18.64
CA ILE A 111 -0.99 -16.15 -19.00
C ILE A 111 -0.68 -16.17 -20.51
N LYS A 112 -1.60 -15.69 -21.36
CA LYS A 112 -1.37 -15.61 -22.82
C LYS A 112 -0.41 -14.50 -23.25
N GLN A 113 -0.06 -13.57 -22.35
CA GLN A 113 0.88 -12.49 -22.62
C GLN A 113 2.31 -12.79 -22.18
N GLU A 114 2.58 -13.98 -21.64
CA GLU A 114 3.94 -14.48 -21.48
C GLU A 114 4.45 -14.91 -22.87
N PRO A 115 5.42 -14.20 -23.50
CA PRO A 115 6.11 -14.76 -24.64
C PRO A 115 6.90 -15.98 -24.16
N ASP A 116 6.76 -17.07 -24.90
CA ASP A 116 7.57 -18.27 -24.84
C ASP A 116 9.06 -17.85 -24.79
N ASP A 117 9.70 -17.96 -23.63
CA ASP A 117 11.13 -17.70 -23.46
C ASP A 117 11.85 -18.93 -24.04
N SER A 118 12.14 -18.88 -25.35
CA SER A 118 13.00 -19.81 -26.10
C SER A 118 14.14 -19.04 -26.77
#